data_AF-A0A956VJQ5-F1
#
_entry.id   AF-A0A956VJQ5-F1
#
_cell.length_a   1.000
_cell.length_b   1.000
_cell.length_c   1.000
_cell.angle_alpha   90.00
_cell.angle_beta   90.00
_cell.angle_gamma   90.00
#
_symmetry.space_group_name_H-M   'P 1'
#
loop_
_entity.id
_entity.type
_entity.pdbx_description
1 polymer ?
#
loop_
_entity_poly.entity_id
_entity_poly.type
_entity_poly.pdbx_seq_one_letter_code
_entity_poly.pdbx_strand_id
1 'polypeptide(L)'
;DFTPSNIEAAFPVLRDLLLLDDDAFSAMFRGRPIMRAKRDGLLRNVCVALGNVGTLDDVPALERALADRSPLVRGHAAWALSNLAGRLGNPDAVRARLANHVDADAFVRDEVAAALNALPG
;
A
#
# COMPACT_ATOMS: atom_id res chain seq x y z
N ASP A 1 16.81 -26.71 4.22
CA ASP A 1 17.15 -25.30 4.00
C ASP A 1 16.44 -24.73 2.80
N PHE A 2 15.54 -23.77 3.04
CA PHE A 2 14.88 -22.95 2.02
C PHE A 2 15.49 -21.54 2.07
N THR A 3 16.77 -21.44 1.73
CA THR A 3 17.44 -20.15 1.56
C THR A 3 17.48 -19.83 0.06
N PRO A 4 16.78 -18.79 -0.40
CA PRO A 4 16.84 -18.41 -1.80
C PRO A 4 18.23 -17.86 -2.15
N SER A 5 18.74 -18.26 -3.32
CA SER A 5 20.11 -18.00 -3.78
C SER A 5 20.41 -16.52 -4.07
N ASN A 6 19.41 -15.65 -4.03
CA ASN A 6 19.53 -14.21 -4.18
C ASN A 6 18.43 -13.54 -3.37
N ILE A 7 18.79 -12.94 -2.23
CA ILE A 7 17.84 -12.34 -1.28
C ILE A 7 17.13 -11.12 -1.90
N GLU A 8 17.83 -10.33 -2.71
CA GLU A 8 17.24 -9.17 -3.39
C GLU A 8 16.27 -9.59 -4.52
N ALA A 9 16.53 -10.71 -5.20
CA ALA A 9 15.56 -11.30 -6.14
C ALA A 9 14.42 -12.07 -5.44
N ALA A 10 14.61 -12.44 -4.17
CA ALA A 10 13.62 -13.16 -3.36
C ALA A 10 12.65 -12.23 -2.63
N PHE A 11 13.06 -10.99 -2.35
CA PHE A 11 12.26 -9.98 -1.66
C PHE A 11 12.38 -8.64 -2.41
N PRO A 12 11.61 -8.44 -3.49
CA PRO A 12 11.52 -7.13 -4.13
C PRO A 12 11.15 -6.06 -3.09
N VAL A 13 11.75 -4.87 -3.23
CA VAL A 13 11.44 -3.75 -2.34
C VAL A 13 9.94 -3.48 -2.39
N LEU A 14 9.28 -3.49 -1.22
CA LEU A 14 7.82 -3.42 -1.15
C LEU A 14 7.26 -2.17 -1.85
N ARG A 15 7.92 -1.02 -1.72
CA ARG A 15 7.52 0.21 -2.41
C ARG A 15 7.55 0.10 -3.94
N ASP A 16 8.46 -0.71 -4.50
CA ASP A 16 8.57 -0.91 -5.95
C ASP A 16 7.43 -1.81 -6.45
N LEU A 17 6.98 -2.75 -5.62
CA LEU A 17 5.82 -3.58 -5.95
C LEU A 17 4.56 -2.74 -6.14
N LEU A 18 4.38 -1.65 -5.39
CA LEU A 18 3.25 -0.72 -5.59
C LEU A 18 3.25 -0.03 -6.97
N LEU A 19 4.37 -0.05 -7.69
CA LEU A 19 4.48 0.54 -9.02
C LEU A 19 4.05 -0.40 -10.13
N LEU A 20 3.84 -1.69 -9.84
CA LEU A 20 3.43 -2.67 -10.84
C LEU A 20 2.07 -2.32 -11.41
N ASP A 21 1.96 -2.28 -12.73
CA ASP A 21 0.70 -2.40 -13.46
C ASP A 21 0.37 -3.87 -13.73
N ASP A 22 -0.71 -4.14 -14.47
CA ASP A 22 -1.11 -5.51 -14.79
C ASP A 22 -0.08 -6.25 -15.63
N ASP A 23 0.54 -5.57 -16.58
CA ASP A 23 1.48 -6.16 -17.52
C ASP A 23 2.78 -6.53 -16.80
N ALA A 24 3.31 -5.62 -15.99
CA ALA A 24 4.46 -5.84 -15.14
C ALA A 24 4.20 -6.95 -14.11
N PHE A 25 3.03 -6.97 -13.48
CA PHE A 25 2.62 -8.04 -12.57
C PHE A 25 2.58 -9.41 -13.29
N SER A 26 1.92 -9.46 -14.45
CA SER A 26 1.80 -10.67 -15.26
C SER A 26 3.17 -11.19 -15.72
N ALA A 27 4.05 -10.29 -16.19
CA ALA A 27 5.41 -10.65 -16.60
C ALA A 27 6.24 -11.19 -15.43
N MET A 28 6.16 -10.55 -14.26
CA MET A 28 6.96 -10.92 -13.09
C MET A 28 6.51 -12.24 -12.45
N PHE A 29 5.20 -12.53 -12.47
CA PHE A 29 4.62 -13.63 -11.69
C PHE A 29 3.97 -14.74 -12.52
N ARG A 30 4.10 -14.71 -13.85
CA ARG A 30 3.56 -15.77 -14.73
C ARG A 30 3.95 -17.16 -14.24
N GLY A 31 2.95 -18.04 -14.11
CA GLY A 31 3.14 -19.42 -13.67
C GLY A 31 3.41 -19.61 -12.17
N ARG A 32 3.31 -18.56 -11.34
CA ARG A 32 3.55 -18.63 -9.90
C ARG A 32 2.24 -18.60 -9.08
N PRO A 33 2.20 -19.15 -7.85
CA PRO A 33 1.00 -19.20 -7.02
C PRO A 33 0.33 -17.84 -6.73
N ILE A 34 1.14 -16.77 -6.67
CA ILE A 34 0.68 -15.39 -6.42
C ILE A 34 -0.30 -14.86 -7.48
N MET A 35 -0.34 -15.47 -8.67
CA MET A 35 -1.33 -15.16 -9.71
C MET A 35 -2.78 -15.31 -9.22
N ARG A 36 -3.04 -16.15 -8.20
CA ARG A 36 -4.37 -16.31 -7.60
C ARG A 36 -4.83 -15.06 -6.83
N ALA A 37 -3.90 -14.33 -6.21
CA ALA A 37 -4.21 -13.08 -5.50
C ALA A 37 -4.49 -11.92 -6.47
N LYS A 38 -4.01 -12.02 -7.72
CA LYS A 38 -4.01 -10.95 -8.73
C LYS A 38 -3.21 -9.72 -8.29
N ARG A 39 -3.04 -8.75 -9.20
CA ARG A 39 -2.32 -7.50 -8.93
C ARG A 39 -2.88 -6.78 -7.70
N ASP A 40 -4.18 -6.52 -7.70
CA ASP A 40 -4.82 -5.75 -6.63
C ASP A 40 -4.67 -6.41 -5.26
N GLY A 41 -4.78 -7.74 -5.18
CA GLY A 41 -4.56 -8.48 -3.93
C GLY A 41 -3.11 -8.43 -3.46
N LEU A 42 -2.14 -8.48 -4.39
CA LEU A 42 -0.74 -8.25 -4.06
C LEU A 42 -0.54 -6.83 -3.52
N LEU A 43 -0.97 -5.79 -4.24
CA LEU A 43 -0.73 -4.41 -3.84
C LEU A 43 -1.42 -4.09 -2.51
N ARG A 44 -2.62 -4.61 -2.28
CA ARG A 44 -3.30 -4.55 -0.99
C ARG A 44 -2.44 -5.15 0.13
N ASN A 45 -1.83 -6.32 -0.09
CA ASN A 45 -0.94 -6.93 0.91
C ASN A 45 0.34 -6.13 1.11
N VAL A 46 0.86 -5.50 0.06
CA VAL A 46 2.01 -4.60 0.14
C VAL A 46 1.69 -3.36 0.97
N CYS A 47 0.53 -2.73 0.77
CA CYS A 47 0.07 -1.62 1.62
C CYS A 47 0.02 -2.06 3.10
N VAL A 48 -0.56 -3.24 3.39
CA VAL A 48 -0.61 -3.78 4.76
C VAL A 48 0.79 -3.97 5.33
N ALA A 49 1.71 -4.56 4.57
CA ALA A 49 3.08 -4.76 5.01
C ALA A 49 3.80 -3.43 5.27
N LEU A 50 3.69 -2.45 4.35
CA LEU A 50 4.28 -1.13 4.52
C LEU A 50 3.69 -0.36 5.71
N GLY A 51 2.40 -0.45 5.97
CA GLY A 51 1.82 0.11 7.19
C GLY A 51 2.42 -0.50 8.46
N ASN A 52 2.73 -1.79 8.44
CA ASN A 52 3.23 -2.53 9.62
C ASN A 52 4.73 -2.43 9.85
N VAL A 53 5.54 -2.33 8.80
CA VAL A 53 7.02 -2.36 8.92
C VAL A 53 7.73 -1.29 8.12
N GLY A 54 7.00 -0.49 7.34
CA GLY A 54 7.56 0.55 6.49
C GLY A 54 8.15 1.72 7.27
N THR A 55 8.77 2.61 6.49
CA THR A 55 9.55 3.77 6.90
C THR A 55 9.00 5.03 6.25
N LEU A 56 9.45 6.22 6.68
CA LEU A 56 9.03 7.48 6.06
C LEU A 56 9.32 7.55 4.56
N ASP A 57 10.33 6.83 4.08
CA ASP A 57 10.66 6.74 2.65
C ASP A 57 9.61 5.99 1.81
N ASP A 58 8.69 5.25 2.45
CA ASP A 58 7.60 4.53 1.79
C ASP A 58 6.35 5.41 1.57
N VAL A 59 6.29 6.58 2.23
CA VAL A 59 5.15 7.50 2.14
C VAL A 59 4.84 7.91 0.69
N PRO A 60 5.81 8.31 -0.15
CA PRO A 60 5.50 8.72 -1.53
C PRO A 60 4.86 7.61 -2.37
N ALA A 61 5.27 6.34 -2.16
CA ALA A 61 4.70 5.21 -2.87
C ALA A 61 3.26 4.93 -2.43
N LEU A 62 2.98 5.04 -1.11
CA LEU A 62 1.64 4.92 -0.56
C LEU A 62 0.72 6.09 -0.99
N GLU A 63 1.23 7.31 -1.05
CA GLU A 63 0.49 8.46 -1.57
C GLU A 63 0.11 8.27 -3.04
N ARG A 64 1.01 7.71 -3.86
CA ARG A 64 0.68 7.34 -5.24
C ARG A 64 -0.38 6.24 -5.30
N ALA A 65 -0.33 5.27 -4.39
CA ALA A 65 -1.32 4.19 -4.32
C ALA A 65 -2.73 4.68 -3.95
N LEU A 66 -2.89 5.87 -3.34
CA LEU A 66 -4.19 6.53 -3.19
C LEU A 66 -4.84 6.90 -4.52
N ALA A 67 -4.10 6.92 -5.64
CA ALA A 67 -4.65 7.17 -6.97
C ALA A 67 -4.77 5.89 -7.82
N ASP A 68 -4.57 4.70 -7.22
CA ASP A 68 -4.69 3.44 -7.95
C ASP A 68 -6.11 3.24 -8.49
N ARG A 69 -6.22 2.62 -9.67
CA ARG A 69 -7.54 2.32 -10.26
C ARG A 69 -8.40 1.41 -9.37
N SER A 70 -7.77 0.57 -8.55
CA SER A 70 -8.46 -0.39 -7.68
C SER A 70 -8.89 0.28 -6.38
N PRO A 71 -10.20 0.34 -6.06
CA PRO A 71 -10.68 0.85 -4.78
C PRO A 71 -10.07 0.12 -3.59
N LEU A 72 -9.82 -1.19 -3.74
CA LEU A 72 -9.20 -2.00 -2.71
C LEU A 72 -7.80 -1.49 -2.35
N VAL A 73 -6.99 -1.13 -3.35
CA VAL A 73 -5.63 -0.63 -3.15
C VAL A 73 -5.66 0.76 -2.52
N ARG A 74 -6.52 1.66 -3.01
CA ARG A 74 -6.66 3.02 -2.48
C ARG A 74 -7.04 3.02 -0.99
N GLY A 75 -8.03 2.23 -0.60
CA GLY A 75 -8.44 2.12 0.81
C GLY A 75 -7.30 1.62 1.71
N HIS A 76 -6.59 0.57 1.30
CA HIS A 76 -5.46 0.06 2.08
C HIS A 76 -4.24 0.99 2.10
N ALA A 77 -4.06 1.83 1.07
CA ALA A 77 -3.04 2.86 1.09
C ALA A 77 -3.35 3.95 2.13
N ALA A 78 -4.62 4.35 2.28
CA ALA A 78 -5.05 5.29 3.32
C ALA A 78 -4.79 4.73 4.72
N TRP A 79 -5.17 3.47 4.96
CA TRP A 79 -4.87 2.77 6.21
C TRP A 79 -3.36 2.73 6.52
N ALA A 80 -2.54 2.37 5.52
CA ALA A 80 -1.10 2.25 5.68
C ALA A 80 -0.44 3.58 6.03
N LEU A 81 -0.84 4.68 5.38
CA LEU A 81 -0.36 6.03 5.69
C LEU A 81 -0.69 6.42 7.13
N SER A 82 -1.91 6.15 7.59
CA SER A 82 -2.33 6.46 8.97
C SER A 82 -1.51 5.67 9.99
N ASN A 83 -1.35 4.36 9.78
CA ASN A 83 -0.56 3.52 10.69
C ASN A 83 0.91 3.95 10.73
N LEU A 84 1.49 4.28 9.57
CA LEU A 84 2.88 4.70 9.47
C LEU A 84 3.12 6.03 10.18
N ALA A 85 2.21 7.00 10.02
CA ALA A 85 2.28 8.28 10.74
C ALA A 85 2.09 8.13 12.24
N GLY A 86 1.19 7.25 12.69
CA GLY A 86 1.02 6.95 14.12
C GLY A 86 2.27 6.33 14.75
N ARG A 87 2.99 5.50 13.99
CA ARG A 87 4.20 4.81 14.46
C ARG A 87 5.47 5.65 14.40
N LEU A 88 5.64 6.43 13.33
CA LEU A 88 6.90 7.14 13.03
C LEU A 88 6.83 8.65 13.26
N GLY A 89 5.65 9.17 13.61
CA GLY A 89 5.39 10.60 13.69
C GLY A 89 4.91 11.18 12.36
N ASN A 90 4.49 12.44 12.39
CA ASN A 90 3.84 13.19 11.29
C ASN A 90 2.35 12.89 11.03
N PRO A 91 1.48 12.79 12.07
CA PRO A 91 0.05 12.58 11.88
C PRO A 91 -0.63 13.73 11.14
N ASP A 92 -0.17 14.98 11.32
CA ASP A 92 -0.82 16.15 10.72
C ASP A 92 -0.67 16.22 9.20
N ALA A 93 0.50 15.89 8.64
CA ALA A 93 0.65 15.87 7.19
C ALA A 93 -0.21 14.78 6.55
N VAL A 94 -0.28 13.60 7.17
CA VAL A 94 -1.15 12.51 6.69
C VAL A 94 -2.63 12.88 6.85
N ARG A 95 -3.01 13.50 7.97
CA ARG A 95 -4.36 14.01 8.20
C ARG A 95 -4.76 15.00 7.11
N ALA A 96 -3.92 15.99 6.83
CA ALA A 96 -4.18 16.97 5.77
C ALA A 96 -4.29 16.31 4.39
N ARG A 97 -3.45 15.31 4.09
CA ARG A 97 -3.53 14.56 2.83
C ARG A 97 -4.85 13.80 2.69
N LEU A 98 -5.20 13.02 3.71
CA LEU A 98 -6.39 12.16 3.70
C LEU A 98 -7.68 12.98 3.72
N ALA A 99 -7.73 14.09 4.48
CA ALA A 99 -8.89 14.98 4.50
C ALA A 99 -9.19 15.64 3.14
N ASN A 100 -8.16 15.83 2.31
CA ASN A 100 -8.30 16.35 0.95
C ASN A 100 -8.52 15.24 -0.10
N HIS A 101 -8.47 13.96 0.29
CA HIS A 101 -8.67 12.85 -0.64
C HIS A 101 -10.16 12.63 -0.89
N VAL A 102 -10.59 12.82 -2.13
CA VAL A 102 -11.97 12.63 -2.57
C VAL A 102 -12.04 11.41 -3.47
N ASP A 103 -12.92 10.47 -3.13
CA ASP A 103 -13.12 9.25 -3.90
C ASP A 103 -14.60 8.99 -4.21
N ALA A 104 -14.87 8.46 -5.39
CA ALA A 104 -16.22 8.08 -5.83
C ALA A 104 -16.71 6.77 -5.20
N ASP A 105 -15.78 5.90 -4.78
CA ASP A 105 -16.09 4.61 -4.19
C ASP A 105 -16.39 4.74 -2.68
N ALA A 106 -17.47 4.11 -2.23
CA ALA A 106 -17.90 4.17 -0.83
C ALA A 106 -16.92 3.48 0.12
N PHE A 107 -16.36 2.34 -0.28
CA PHE A 107 -15.40 1.62 0.53
C PHE A 107 -14.14 2.48 0.78
N VAL A 108 -13.67 3.19 -0.25
CA VAL A 108 -12.50 4.07 -0.09
C VAL A 108 -12.79 5.22 0.86
N ARG A 109 -13.97 5.84 0.76
CA ARG A 109 -14.37 6.91 1.70
C ARG A 109 -14.44 6.41 3.14
N ASP A 110 -14.98 5.22 3.37
CA ASP A 110 -15.07 4.62 4.70
C ASP A 110 -13.67 4.32 5.27
N GLU A 111 -12.77 3.76 4.46
CA GLU A 111 -11.37 3.52 4.87
C GLU A 111 -10.61 4.82 5.17
N VAL A 112 -10.81 5.86 4.37
CA VAL A 112 -10.19 7.18 4.61
C VAL A 112 -10.73 7.81 5.90
N ALA A 113 -12.03 7.72 6.16
CA ALA A 113 -12.62 8.19 7.40
C ALA A 113 -12.10 7.41 8.62
N ALA A 114 -12.00 6.07 8.51
CA ALA A 114 -11.41 5.24 9.55
C ALA A 114 -9.94 5.59 9.81
N ALA A 115 -9.15 5.78 8.74
CA ALA A 115 -7.76 6.18 8.82
C ALA A 115 -7.56 7.54 9.50
N LEU A 116 -8.41 8.52 9.21
CA LEU A 116 -8.41 9.83 9.86
C LEU A 116 -8.74 9.72 11.37
N ASN A 117 -9.73 8.91 11.72
CA ASN A 117 -10.13 8.68 13.12
C ASN A 117 -9.05 7.95 13.93
N ALA A 118 -8.21 7.14 13.29
CA ALA A 118 -7.14 6.39 13.94
C ALA A 118 -5.86 7.23 14.17
N LEU A 119 -5.71 8.38 13.50
CA LEU A 119 -4.54 9.23 13.68
C LEU A 119 -4.54 9.86 15.09
N PRO A 120 -3.40 9.84 15.80
CA PRO A 120 -3.29 10.49 17.11
C PRO A 120 -3.52 12.00 16.98
N GLY A 121 -4.13 12.59 18.02
CA GLY A 121 -4.46 14.01 18.12
C GLY A 121 -3.28 14.91 17.83
#